data_AF-A0A0G1RKI0-F1
#
_entry.id   AF-A0A0G1RKI0-F1
#
_cell.length_a   1.000
_cell.length_b   1.000
_cell.length_c   1.000
_cell.angle_alpha   90.00
_cell.angle_beta   90.00
_cell.angle_gamma   90.00
#
_symmetry.space_group_name_H-M   'P 1'
#
loop_
_entity.id
_entity.type
_entity.pdbx_description
1 polymer ?
#
loop_
_entity_poly.entity_id
_entity_poly.type
_entity_poly.pdbx_seq_one_letter_code
_entity_poly.pdbx_strand_id
1 'polypeptide(L)'
;MVDLAGVEILRKRKQALLQEQKTLVEMFKKKHSSLYSWLIEKQINVEDLRKYSASIAAALVVSLSAASPEKQPPKELVPQVVEIRKTELQGLSEDQKVALVWNRYGDVINRVSAKYDLDPNVILATIMIESGGDAQAIRHEPRINDASYGLGQILYGTATGIGYRGVPEKLYDPEVNIELIGRYHRRNLNVYGDLTPQQLTTAYNAGSPYSYALPGHVAKFNKFYEKSKEVTSRNV
;
A
#
# COMPACT_ATOMS: atom_id res chain seq x y z
N MET A 1 -9.87 37.35 -10.28
CA MET A 1 -9.95 37.88 -8.91
C MET A 1 -10.16 36.70 -7.98
N VAL A 2 -9.23 36.42 -7.08
CA VAL A 2 -9.39 35.37 -6.06
C VAL A 2 -10.44 35.87 -5.05
N ASP A 3 -11.45 35.07 -4.75
CA ASP A 3 -12.47 35.38 -3.75
C ASP A 3 -11.84 35.43 -2.35
N LEU A 4 -11.44 36.64 -1.95
CA LEU A 4 -10.78 36.92 -0.67
C LEU A 4 -11.67 36.59 0.53
N ALA A 5 -13.00 36.64 0.38
CA ALA A 5 -13.94 36.32 1.45
C ALA A 5 -14.00 34.81 1.71
N GLY A 6 -14.05 34.00 0.65
CA GLY A 6 -13.97 32.54 0.75
C GLY A 6 -12.67 32.04 1.38
N VAL A 7 -11.53 32.65 1.03
CA VAL A 7 -10.21 32.30 1.60
C VAL A 7 -10.15 32.56 3.11
N GLU A 8 -10.72 33.67 3.57
CA GLU A 8 -10.69 34.05 4.98
C GLU A 8 -11.60 33.15 5.84
N ILE A 9 -12.75 32.73 5.31
CA ILE A 9 -13.63 31.76 5.97
C ILE A 9 -12.92 30.41 6.16
N LEU A 10 -12.24 29.93 5.12
CA LEU A 10 -11.48 28.67 5.19
C LEU A 10 -10.32 28.75 6.18
N ARG A 11 -9.62 29.89 6.25
CA ARG A 11 -8.55 30.11 7.22
C ARG A 11 -9.07 30.04 8.65
N LYS A 12 -10.17 30.72 8.95
CA LYS A 12 -10.80 30.68 10.28
C LYS A 12 -11.27 29.27 10.65
N ARG A 13 -11.87 28.55 9.71
CA ARG A 13 -12.30 27.16 9.93
C ARG A 13 -11.12 26.23 10.22
N LYS A 14 -10.03 26.36 9.46
CA LYS A 14 -8.79 25.60 9.69
C LYS A 14 -8.22 25.86 11.07
N GLN A 15 -8.17 27.12 11.51
CA GLN A 15 -7.68 27.49 12.85
C GLN A 15 -8.54 26.89 13.96
N ALA A 16 -9.87 26.93 13.82
CA ALA A 16 -10.79 26.33 14.79
C ALA A 16 -10.57 24.81 14.93
N LEU A 17 -10.41 24.10 13.80
CA LEU A 17 -10.15 22.66 13.80
C LEU A 17 -8.79 22.30 14.44
N LEU A 18 -7.76 23.12 14.21
CA LEU A 18 -6.46 22.92 14.86
C LEU A 18 -6.54 23.12 16.37
N GLN A 19 -7.35 24.06 16.84
CA GLN A 19 -7.55 24.28 18.28
C GLN A 19 -8.34 23.15 18.94
N GLU A 20 -9.38 22.65 18.26
CA GLU A 20 -10.14 21.49 18.68
C GLU A 20 -9.25 20.24 18.77
N GLN A 21 -8.43 20.00 17.75
CA GLN A 21 -7.45 18.91 17.74
C GLN A 21 -6.51 18.96 18.94
N LYS A 22 -5.90 20.12 19.23
CA LYS A 22 -5.02 20.29 20.40
C LYS A 22 -5.74 19.96 21.71
N THR A 23 -6.99 20.38 21.83
CA THR A 23 -7.81 20.12 23.02
C THR A 23 -8.05 18.61 23.20
N LEU A 24 -8.38 17.91 22.10
CA LEU A 24 -8.56 16.46 22.12
C LEU A 24 -7.27 15.70 22.47
N VAL A 25 -6.13 16.15 21.95
CA VAL A 25 -4.82 15.55 22.28
C VAL A 25 -4.49 15.73 23.77
N GLU A 26 -4.72 16.92 24.35
CA GLU A 26 -4.51 17.14 25.79
C GLU A 26 -5.48 16.32 26.65
N MET A 27 -6.75 16.21 26.23
CA MET A 27 -7.70 15.32 26.89
C MET A 27 -7.26 13.86 26.84
N PHE A 28 -6.75 13.41 25.70
CA PHE A 28 -6.25 12.06 25.51
C PHE A 28 -5.01 11.79 26.38
N LYS A 29 -4.05 12.72 26.39
CA LYS A 29 -2.87 12.67 27.27
C LYS A 29 -3.25 12.59 28.74
N LYS A 30 -4.26 13.35 29.17
CA LYS A 30 -4.72 13.34 30.57
C LYS A 30 -5.46 12.05 30.94
N LYS A 31 -6.35 11.56 30.07
CA LYS A 31 -7.17 10.37 30.34
C LYS A 31 -6.43 9.04 30.13
N HIS A 32 -5.45 9.03 29.24
CA HIS A 32 -4.72 7.83 28.80
C HIS A 32 -3.21 8.08 28.81
N SER A 33 -2.68 8.58 29.93
CA SER A 33 -1.28 9.00 30.05
C SER A 33 -0.27 7.88 29.72
N SER A 34 -0.53 6.65 30.15
CA SER A 34 0.32 5.48 29.86
C SER A 34 0.40 5.18 28.36
N LEU A 35 -0.74 5.20 27.67
CA LEU A 35 -0.81 5.00 26.22
C LEU A 35 -0.17 6.16 25.47
N TYR A 36 -0.39 7.39 25.91
CA TYR A 36 0.24 8.57 25.32
C TYR A 36 1.77 8.48 25.42
N SER A 37 2.32 8.15 26.59
CA SER A 37 3.76 7.96 26.77
C SER A 37 4.31 6.87 25.86
N TRP A 38 3.59 5.75 25.70
CA TRP A 38 3.98 4.69 24.78
C TRP A 38 4.00 5.15 23.32
N LEU A 39 3.00 5.93 22.87
CA LEU A 39 2.98 6.49 21.52
C LEU A 39 4.19 7.39 21.26
N ILE A 40 4.55 8.24 22.22
CA ILE A 40 5.72 9.10 22.13
C ILE A 40 7.03 8.28 22.12
N GLU A 41 7.14 7.25 22.96
CA GLU A 41 8.29 6.33 22.95
C GLU A 41 8.48 5.66 21.58
N LYS A 42 7.38 5.28 20.92
CA LYS A 42 7.38 4.69 19.58
C LYS A 42 7.47 5.70 18.44
N GLN A 43 7.74 6.97 18.74
CA GLN A 43 7.85 8.05 17.76
C GLN A 43 6.58 8.23 16.91
N ILE A 44 5.42 7.84 17.45
CA ILE A 44 4.12 8.01 16.79
C ILE A 44 3.58 9.40 17.10
N ASN A 45 3.40 10.20 16.05
CA ASN A 45 2.89 11.57 16.19
C ASN A 45 1.37 11.58 16.40
N VAL A 46 0.94 11.89 17.63
CA VAL A 46 -0.48 11.98 18.04
C VAL A 46 -1.22 13.13 17.35
N GLU A 47 -0.50 14.14 16.85
CA GLU A 47 -1.09 15.24 16.08
C GLU A 47 -1.34 14.88 14.62
N ASP A 48 -0.81 13.75 14.15
CA ASP A 48 -0.93 13.30 12.76
C ASP A 48 -1.29 11.81 12.67
N LEU A 49 -2.29 11.40 13.44
CA LEU A 49 -2.83 10.04 13.44
C LEU A 49 -3.45 9.63 12.09
N ARG A 50 -3.65 10.56 11.16
CA ARG A 50 -4.20 10.26 9.83
C ARG A 50 -3.29 9.35 9.02
N LYS A 51 -1.97 9.51 9.18
CA LYS A 51 -0.94 8.58 8.68
C LYS A 51 -1.07 7.16 9.22
N TYR A 52 -1.92 6.97 10.23
CA TYR A 52 -2.10 5.73 10.97
C TYR A 52 -3.60 5.38 11.15
N SER A 53 -4.50 6.05 10.39
CA SER A 53 -5.94 6.15 10.70
C SER A 53 -6.72 4.85 10.64
N ALA A 54 -6.32 3.92 9.77
CA ALA A 54 -6.93 2.58 9.73
C ALA A 54 -6.52 1.72 10.93
N SER A 55 -5.31 1.92 11.47
CA SER A 55 -4.68 1.06 12.47
C SER A 55 -5.00 1.48 13.90
N ILE A 56 -5.11 2.79 14.15
CA ILE A 56 -5.29 3.33 15.51
C ILE A 56 -6.76 3.32 15.94
N ALA A 57 -7.72 3.48 15.03
CA ALA A 57 -9.14 3.39 15.37
C ALA A 57 -9.49 1.99 15.92
N ALA A 58 -8.99 0.93 15.29
CA ALA A 58 -9.16 -0.44 15.78
C ALA A 58 -8.43 -0.68 17.11
N ALA A 59 -7.20 -0.19 17.26
CA ALA A 59 -6.40 -0.35 18.48
C ALA A 59 -6.96 0.43 19.69
N LEU A 60 -7.51 1.64 19.47
CA LEU A 60 -8.16 2.44 20.51
C LEU A 60 -9.44 1.77 21.01
N VAL A 61 -10.27 1.22 20.13
CA VAL A 61 -11.51 0.52 20.51
C VAL A 61 -11.21 -0.70 21.39
N VAL A 62 -10.17 -1.46 21.06
CA VAL A 62 -9.74 -2.63 21.86
C VAL A 62 -9.13 -2.21 23.20
N SER A 63 -8.28 -1.18 23.22
CA SER A 63 -7.61 -0.72 24.45
C SER A 63 -8.52 0.05 25.41
N LEU A 64 -9.54 0.76 24.91
CA LEU A 64 -10.57 1.39 25.73
C LEU A 64 -11.55 0.39 26.35
N SER A 65 -11.65 -0.82 25.76
CA SER A 65 -12.48 -1.91 26.28
C SER A 65 -11.76 -2.77 27.33
N ALA A 66 -10.43 -2.74 27.34
CA ALA A 66 -9.59 -3.54 28.23
C ALA A 66 -9.23 -2.76 29.52
N ALA A 67 -10.24 -2.41 30.31
CA ALA A 67 -10.03 -2.01 31.70
C ALA A 67 -10.02 -3.25 32.63
N SER A 68 -8.99 -4.09 32.54
CA SER A 68 -8.56 -4.95 33.66
C SER A 68 -7.18 -5.57 33.43
N PRO A 69 -6.43 -5.84 34.52
CA PRO A 69 -4.99 -6.01 34.46
C PRO A 69 -4.64 -7.50 34.35
N GLU A 70 -4.11 -7.92 33.21
CA GLU A 70 -3.25 -9.09 33.20
C GLU A 70 -2.05 -8.87 32.28
N LYS A 71 -0.88 -8.98 32.91
CA LYS A 71 0.45 -8.85 32.32
C LYS A 71 0.67 -9.97 31.30
N GLN A 72 0.33 -9.72 30.04
CA GLN A 72 1.04 -10.34 28.93
C GLN A 72 1.82 -9.24 28.21
N PRO A 73 3.12 -9.43 27.93
CA PRO A 73 3.87 -8.45 27.15
C PRO A 73 3.13 -8.25 25.82
N PRO A 74 2.91 -7.00 25.37
CA PRO A 74 2.15 -6.74 24.15
C PRO A 74 2.80 -7.53 23.01
N LYS A 75 2.05 -8.48 22.45
CA LYS A 75 2.39 -9.14 21.19
C LYS A 75 2.68 -8.00 20.20
N GLU A 76 3.88 -7.96 19.64
CA GLU A 76 4.32 -6.90 18.74
C GLU A 76 3.22 -6.65 17.70
N LEU A 77 2.54 -5.50 17.80
CA LEU A 77 1.39 -5.14 16.97
C LEU A 77 1.90 -4.72 15.59
N VAL A 78 2.43 -5.67 14.83
CA VAL A 78 2.64 -5.49 13.40
C VAL A 78 1.25 -5.41 12.77
N PRO A 79 0.85 -4.29 12.13
CA PRO A 79 -0.46 -4.18 11.50
C PRO A 79 -0.63 -5.31 10.49
N GLN A 80 -1.65 -6.14 10.65
CA GLN A 80 -1.99 -7.09 9.59
C GLN A 80 -2.66 -6.30 8.47
N VAL A 81 -1.98 -6.19 7.34
CA VAL A 81 -2.54 -5.59 6.12
C VAL A 81 -3.76 -6.41 5.73
N VAL A 82 -4.94 -5.77 5.73
CA VAL A 82 -6.20 -6.46 5.38
C VAL A 82 -6.21 -6.75 3.88
N GLU A 83 -6.28 -8.03 3.54
CA GLU A 83 -6.38 -8.50 2.16
C GLU A 83 -7.69 -8.06 1.50
N ILE A 84 -7.59 -7.50 0.29
CA ILE A 84 -8.71 -7.30 -0.64
C ILE A 84 -9.02 -8.63 -1.30
N ARG A 85 -10.27 -9.08 -1.18
CA ARG A 85 -10.76 -10.29 -1.85
C ARG A 85 -11.51 -9.95 -3.14
N LYS A 86 -11.55 -10.92 -4.06
CA LYS A 86 -12.34 -10.85 -5.31
C LYS A 86 -13.79 -10.37 -5.13
N THR A 87 -14.44 -10.73 -4.03
CA THR A 87 -15.82 -10.32 -3.71
C THR A 87 -15.96 -8.81 -3.51
N GLU A 88 -14.96 -8.15 -2.92
CA GLU A 88 -14.96 -6.69 -2.75
C GLU A 88 -14.74 -5.96 -4.08
N LEU A 89 -14.06 -6.61 -5.02
CA LEU A 89 -13.77 -6.07 -6.35
C LEU A 89 -14.93 -6.23 -7.33
N GLN A 90 -15.92 -7.05 -7.00
CA GLN A 90 -17.03 -7.36 -7.90
C GLN A 90 -17.96 -6.16 -8.06
N GLY A 91 -18.28 -5.82 -9.32
CA GLY A 91 -19.14 -4.67 -9.65
C GLY A 91 -18.46 -3.30 -9.58
N LEU A 92 -17.23 -3.22 -9.07
CA LEU A 92 -16.47 -1.97 -9.07
C LEU A 92 -15.94 -1.63 -10.47
N SER A 93 -16.02 -0.35 -10.83
CA SER A 93 -15.30 0.21 -11.98
C SER A 93 -13.78 0.13 -11.75
N GLU A 94 -13.00 0.22 -12.82
CA GLU A 94 -11.54 0.23 -12.70
C GLU A 94 -11.04 1.38 -11.81
N ASP A 95 -11.66 2.56 -11.87
CA ASP A 95 -11.30 3.71 -11.02
C ASP A 95 -11.55 3.42 -9.54
N GLN A 96 -12.68 2.78 -9.25
CA GLN A 96 -13.01 2.36 -7.89
C GLN A 96 -12.03 1.30 -7.38
N LYS A 97 -11.59 0.37 -8.24
CA LYS A 97 -10.58 -0.62 -7.87
C LYS A 97 -9.23 0.02 -7.60
N VAL A 98 -8.75 0.90 -8.47
CA VAL A 98 -7.48 1.63 -8.25
C VAL A 98 -7.53 2.39 -6.93
N ALA A 99 -8.62 3.13 -6.67
CA ALA A 99 -8.81 3.85 -5.41
C ALA A 99 -8.85 2.91 -4.20
N LEU A 100 -9.54 1.77 -4.28
CA LEU A 100 -9.59 0.79 -3.21
C LEU A 100 -8.21 0.21 -2.89
N VAL A 101 -7.46 -0.19 -3.92
CA VAL A 101 -6.10 -0.74 -3.78
C VAL A 101 -5.17 0.31 -3.18
N TRP A 102 -5.22 1.56 -3.63
CA TRP A 102 -4.44 2.64 -3.04
C TRP A 102 -4.82 2.91 -1.58
N ASN A 103 -6.11 2.97 -1.26
CA ASN A 103 -6.56 3.20 0.12
C ASN A 103 -6.16 2.07 1.06
N ARG A 104 -6.07 0.82 0.56
CA ARG A 104 -5.70 -0.34 1.37
C ARG A 104 -4.19 -0.50 1.52
N TYR A 105 -3.45 -0.29 0.44
CA TYR A 105 -2.04 -0.68 0.35
C TYR A 105 -1.11 0.50 0.05
N GLY A 106 -1.61 1.73 -0.09
CA GLY A 106 -0.83 2.91 -0.45
C GLY A 106 0.37 3.14 0.48
N ASP A 107 0.21 2.92 1.78
CA ASP A 107 1.31 3.02 2.74
C ASP A 107 2.42 1.98 2.50
N VAL A 108 2.03 0.74 2.22
CA VAL A 108 2.97 -0.35 1.88
C VAL A 108 3.64 -0.06 0.54
N ILE A 109 2.88 0.38 -0.46
CA ILE A 109 3.38 0.76 -1.79
C ILE A 109 4.38 1.91 -1.67
N ASN A 110 4.08 2.94 -0.89
CA ASN A 110 4.98 4.07 -0.66
C ASN A 110 6.26 3.65 0.07
N ARG A 111 6.15 2.79 1.09
CA ARG A 111 7.32 2.26 1.81
C ARG A 111 8.23 1.44 0.89
N VAL A 112 7.64 0.56 0.08
CA VAL A 112 8.38 -0.27 -0.89
C VAL A 112 8.97 0.60 -2.00
N SER A 113 8.20 1.56 -2.51
CA SER A 113 8.66 2.57 -3.47
C SER A 113 9.89 3.32 -2.95
N ALA A 114 9.85 3.83 -1.72
CA ALA A 114 10.99 4.51 -1.11
C ALA A 114 12.19 3.57 -0.91
N LYS A 115 11.95 2.35 -0.42
CA LYS A 115 13.01 1.35 -0.18
C LYS A 115 13.75 0.95 -1.45
N TYR A 116 13.02 0.82 -2.56
CA TYR A 116 13.56 0.38 -3.83
C TYR A 116 13.73 1.53 -4.82
N ASP A 117 13.56 2.78 -4.40
CA ASP A 117 13.67 3.99 -5.24
C ASP A 117 12.89 3.84 -6.57
N LEU A 118 11.61 3.51 -6.45
CA LEU A 118 10.70 3.33 -7.58
C LEU A 118 9.59 4.36 -7.52
N ASP A 119 9.05 4.74 -8.67
CA ASP A 119 7.78 5.45 -8.71
C ASP A 119 6.66 4.55 -8.15
N PRO A 120 5.91 4.97 -7.11
CA PRO A 120 4.84 4.16 -6.52
C PRO A 120 3.73 3.84 -7.53
N ASN A 121 3.56 4.67 -8.58
CA ASN A 121 2.61 4.43 -9.65
C ASN A 121 2.97 3.18 -10.48
N VAL A 122 4.25 2.85 -10.62
CA VAL A 122 4.67 1.60 -11.29
C VAL A 122 4.18 0.40 -10.51
N ILE A 123 4.37 0.39 -9.19
CA ILE A 123 3.94 -0.70 -8.31
C ILE A 123 2.42 -0.85 -8.35
N LEU A 124 1.68 0.25 -8.19
CA LEU A 124 0.22 0.23 -8.23
C LEU A 124 -0.30 -0.25 -9.59
N ALA A 125 0.24 0.27 -10.70
CA ALA A 125 -0.14 -0.17 -12.04
C ALA A 125 0.18 -1.65 -12.30
N THR A 126 1.30 -2.16 -11.79
CA THR A 126 1.63 -3.60 -11.82
C THR A 126 0.57 -4.42 -11.08
N ILE A 127 0.18 -4.05 -9.86
CA ILE A 127 -0.89 -4.76 -9.12
C ILE A 127 -2.19 -4.80 -9.94
N MET A 128 -2.55 -3.67 -10.54
CA MET A 128 -3.80 -3.54 -11.28
C MET A 128 -3.83 -4.35 -12.57
N ILE A 129 -2.71 -4.46 -13.29
CA ILE A 129 -2.65 -5.27 -14.51
C ILE A 129 -2.59 -6.77 -14.22
N GLU A 130 -1.91 -7.17 -13.14
CA GLU A 130 -1.67 -8.57 -12.81
C GLU A 130 -2.86 -9.26 -12.12
N SER A 131 -3.47 -8.61 -11.11
CA SER A 131 -4.59 -9.18 -10.34
C SER A 131 -5.83 -8.30 -10.29
N GLY A 132 -5.71 -7.03 -10.68
CA GLY A 132 -6.77 -6.05 -10.46
C GLY A 132 -7.01 -5.72 -8.98
N GLY A 133 -6.03 -6.02 -8.11
CA GLY A 133 -6.09 -5.81 -6.66
C GLY A 133 -6.49 -7.04 -5.84
N ASP A 134 -6.70 -8.20 -6.46
CA ASP A 134 -7.10 -9.42 -5.77
C ASP A 134 -5.88 -10.08 -5.09
N ALA A 135 -5.80 -9.98 -3.76
CA ALA A 135 -4.69 -10.54 -3.00
C ALA A 135 -4.68 -12.08 -3.00
N GLN A 136 -5.80 -12.72 -3.34
CA GLN A 136 -5.93 -14.18 -3.36
C GLN A 136 -5.84 -14.76 -4.78
N ALA A 137 -5.48 -13.94 -5.77
CA ALA A 137 -5.34 -14.39 -7.15
C ALA A 137 -4.28 -15.49 -7.27
N ILE A 138 -4.60 -16.55 -8.00
CA ILE A 138 -3.68 -17.63 -8.34
C ILE A 138 -3.88 -18.06 -9.80
N ARG A 139 -2.77 -18.33 -10.48
CA ARG A 139 -2.77 -19.02 -11.78
C ARG A 139 -1.73 -20.12 -11.77
N HIS A 140 -2.17 -21.35 -11.98
CA HIS A 140 -1.27 -22.48 -12.14
C HIS A 140 -0.60 -22.45 -13.52
N GLU A 141 0.69 -22.77 -13.58
CA GLU A 141 1.51 -22.83 -14.79
C GLU A 141 2.09 -24.25 -14.96
N PRO A 142 1.27 -25.26 -15.33
CA PRO A 142 1.69 -26.66 -15.33
C PRO A 142 2.90 -26.94 -16.22
N ARG A 143 3.10 -26.15 -17.29
CA ARG A 143 4.21 -26.30 -18.23
C ARG A 143 5.59 -26.14 -17.58
N ILE A 144 5.65 -25.40 -16.48
CA ILE A 144 6.90 -25.14 -15.73
C ILE A 144 6.82 -25.63 -14.29
N ASN A 145 5.77 -26.39 -13.95
CA ASN A 145 5.51 -26.89 -12.59
C ASN A 145 5.59 -25.79 -11.52
N ASP A 146 4.97 -24.63 -11.79
CA ASP A 146 4.94 -23.47 -10.92
C ASP A 146 3.51 -22.85 -10.89
N ALA A 147 3.31 -21.82 -10.09
CA ALA A 147 2.11 -20.99 -10.10
C ALA A 147 2.45 -19.54 -9.76
N SER A 148 1.63 -18.61 -10.23
CA SER A 148 1.74 -17.18 -9.89
C SER A 148 0.74 -16.80 -8.81
N TYR A 149 1.16 -15.98 -7.85
CA TYR A 149 0.41 -15.73 -6.61
C TYR A 149 0.19 -14.23 -6.35
N GLY A 150 -0.98 -13.95 -5.78
CA GLY A 150 -1.35 -12.69 -5.17
C GLY A 150 -1.37 -11.49 -6.11
N LEU A 151 -1.19 -10.31 -5.50
CA LEU A 151 -1.39 -9.00 -6.13
C LEU A 151 -0.61 -8.80 -7.43
N GLY A 152 0.65 -9.19 -7.45
CA GLY A 152 1.58 -9.04 -8.55
C GLY A 152 1.77 -10.30 -9.40
N GLN A 153 0.96 -11.35 -9.17
CA GLN A 153 1.06 -12.63 -9.88
C GLN A 153 2.52 -13.11 -10.04
N ILE A 154 3.25 -13.15 -8.92
CA ILE A 154 4.66 -13.56 -8.92
C ILE A 154 4.75 -15.08 -8.87
N LEU A 155 5.51 -15.68 -9.79
CA LEU A 155 5.86 -17.11 -9.79
C LEU A 155 6.69 -17.47 -8.55
N TYR A 156 6.49 -18.64 -7.95
CA TYR A 156 7.29 -19.04 -6.78
C TYR A 156 8.78 -19.18 -7.14
N GLY A 157 9.09 -19.73 -8.32
CA GLY A 157 10.47 -19.78 -8.84
C GLY A 157 11.07 -18.40 -9.03
N THR A 158 10.29 -17.42 -9.51
CA THR A 158 10.76 -16.03 -9.63
C THR A 158 11.00 -15.41 -8.26
N ALA A 159 10.07 -15.56 -7.32
CA ALA A 159 10.21 -15.03 -5.96
C ALA A 159 11.50 -15.56 -5.30
N THR A 160 11.72 -16.87 -5.35
CA THR A 160 12.92 -17.49 -4.76
C THR A 160 14.20 -17.06 -5.46
N GLY A 161 14.17 -16.92 -6.79
CA GLY A 161 15.26 -16.39 -7.61
C GLY A 161 15.65 -14.94 -7.27
N ILE A 162 14.72 -14.13 -6.77
CA ILE A 162 14.99 -12.76 -6.28
C ILE A 162 15.16 -12.69 -4.74
N GLY A 163 15.46 -13.81 -4.09
CA GLY A 163 15.85 -13.83 -2.68
C GLY A 163 14.71 -14.04 -1.69
N TYR A 164 13.50 -14.41 -2.14
CA TYR A 164 12.46 -14.90 -1.23
C TYR A 164 12.85 -16.27 -0.66
N ARG A 165 12.59 -16.50 0.63
CA ARG A 165 12.94 -17.75 1.34
C ARG A 165 11.76 -18.35 2.09
N GLY A 166 10.57 -17.78 1.95
CA GLY A 166 9.35 -18.30 2.56
C GLY A 166 8.69 -19.40 1.72
N VAL A 167 7.56 -19.88 2.23
CA VAL A 167 6.69 -20.86 1.55
C VAL A 167 5.77 -20.17 0.53
N PRO A 168 5.23 -20.87 -0.49
CA PRO A 168 4.36 -20.27 -1.51
C PRO A 168 3.11 -19.58 -0.94
N GLU A 169 2.51 -20.09 0.12
CA GLU A 169 1.27 -19.57 0.71
C GLU A 169 1.46 -18.14 1.25
N LYS A 170 2.68 -17.81 1.66
CA LYS A 170 3.03 -16.46 2.11
C LYS A 170 3.12 -15.44 0.97
N LEU A 171 3.03 -15.87 -0.30
CA LEU A 171 2.91 -14.95 -1.44
C LEU A 171 1.50 -14.36 -1.60
N TYR A 172 0.49 -14.87 -0.89
CA TYR A 172 -0.83 -14.22 -0.79
C TYR A 172 -0.84 -13.02 0.16
N ASP A 173 0.15 -12.94 1.07
CA ASP A 173 0.29 -11.79 1.96
C ASP A 173 0.58 -10.52 1.13
N PRO A 174 -0.29 -9.48 1.21
CA PRO A 174 -0.13 -8.28 0.40
C PRO A 174 1.21 -7.59 0.60
N GLU A 175 1.73 -7.56 1.83
CA GLU A 175 2.99 -6.88 2.13
C GLU A 175 4.18 -7.62 1.53
N VAL A 176 4.22 -8.94 1.67
CA VAL A 176 5.23 -9.79 1.01
C VAL A 176 5.15 -9.64 -0.51
N ASN A 177 3.95 -9.66 -1.08
CA ASN A 177 3.79 -9.60 -2.53
C ASN A 177 4.20 -8.24 -3.11
N ILE A 178 3.80 -7.13 -2.48
CA ILE A 178 4.18 -5.77 -2.89
C ILE A 178 5.70 -5.56 -2.75
N GLU A 179 6.29 -6.02 -1.65
CA GLU A 179 7.75 -6.01 -1.44
C GLU A 179 8.49 -6.74 -2.58
N LEU A 180 7.96 -7.89 -3.04
CA LEU A 180 8.55 -8.65 -4.15
C LEU A 180 8.35 -7.97 -5.51
N ILE A 181 7.23 -7.27 -5.73
CA ILE A 181 7.04 -6.42 -6.94
C ILE A 181 8.15 -5.35 -6.99
N GLY A 182 8.35 -4.62 -5.89
CA GLY A 182 9.38 -3.59 -5.81
C GLY A 182 10.79 -4.15 -6.01
N ARG A 183 11.08 -5.29 -5.37
CA ARG A 183 12.37 -5.97 -5.54
C ARG A 183 12.62 -6.41 -6.98
N TYR A 184 11.61 -6.94 -7.67
CA TYR A 184 11.73 -7.38 -9.06
C TYR A 184 12.07 -6.20 -9.99
N HIS A 185 11.35 -5.09 -9.86
CA HIS A 185 11.63 -3.89 -10.65
C HIS A 185 13.01 -3.31 -10.38
N ARG A 186 13.43 -3.24 -9.11
CA ARG A 186 14.79 -2.80 -8.76
C ARG A 186 15.86 -3.75 -9.29
N ARG A 187 15.64 -5.07 -9.27
CA ARG A 187 16.55 -6.02 -9.92
C ARG A 187 16.72 -5.69 -11.40
N ASN A 188 15.65 -5.40 -12.12
CA ASN A 188 15.73 -5.07 -13.54
C ASN A 188 16.47 -3.75 -13.78
N LEU A 189 16.23 -2.72 -12.97
CA LEU A 189 17.01 -1.48 -13.04
C LEU A 189 18.50 -1.73 -12.79
N ASN A 190 18.84 -2.58 -11.81
CA ASN A 190 20.23 -2.91 -11.52
C ASN A 190 20.91 -3.70 -12.66
N VAL A 191 20.15 -4.52 -13.40
CA VAL A 191 20.68 -5.36 -14.50
C VAL A 191 20.75 -4.59 -15.81
N TYR A 192 19.74 -3.79 -16.14
CA TYR A 192 19.58 -3.17 -17.45
C TYR A 192 19.80 -1.65 -17.45
N GLY A 193 20.04 -1.03 -16.30
CA GLY A 193 20.20 0.41 -16.15
C GLY A 193 18.85 1.15 -16.14
N ASP A 194 18.86 2.36 -16.68
CA ASP A 194 17.67 3.22 -16.67
C ASP A 194 16.59 2.66 -17.60
N LEU A 195 15.48 2.23 -17.00
CA LEU A 195 14.32 1.72 -17.71
C LEU A 195 13.11 2.64 -17.51
N THR A 196 12.37 2.87 -18.59
CA THR A 196 11.06 3.51 -18.51
C THR A 196 10.03 2.63 -17.79
N PRO A 197 8.92 3.19 -17.26
CA PRO A 197 7.82 2.40 -16.73
C PRO A 197 7.31 1.32 -17.70
N GLN A 198 7.28 1.62 -19.01
CA GLN A 198 6.86 0.70 -20.06
C GLN A 198 7.85 -0.47 -20.23
N GLN A 199 9.15 -0.20 -20.11
CA GLN A 199 10.16 -1.25 -20.16
C GLN A 199 10.14 -2.11 -18.89
N LEU A 200 9.88 -1.51 -17.72
CA LEU A 200 9.70 -2.24 -16.46
C LEU A 200 8.50 -3.19 -16.53
N THR A 201 7.32 -2.73 -16.99
CA THR A 201 6.16 -3.62 -17.16
C THR A 201 6.40 -4.68 -18.24
N THR A 202 7.13 -4.35 -19.30
CA THR A 202 7.49 -5.32 -20.35
C THR A 202 8.40 -6.41 -19.78
N ALA A 203 9.42 -6.04 -19.01
CA ALA A 203 10.28 -6.99 -18.33
C ALA A 203 9.53 -7.85 -17.29
N TYR A 204 8.51 -7.28 -16.64
CA TYR A 204 7.65 -8.00 -15.71
C TYR A 204 6.81 -9.08 -16.42
N ASN A 205 6.24 -8.73 -17.59
CA ASN A 205 5.40 -9.64 -18.36
C ASN A 205 6.19 -10.68 -19.19
N ALA A 206 7.30 -10.26 -19.79
CA ALA A 206 8.01 -11.02 -20.83
C ALA A 206 9.44 -11.43 -20.43
N GLY A 207 9.88 -11.12 -19.20
CA GLY A 207 11.19 -11.49 -18.68
C GLY A 207 12.38 -10.63 -19.17
N SER A 208 12.15 -9.69 -20.10
CA SER A 208 13.18 -8.76 -20.59
C SER A 208 12.53 -7.44 -21.03
N PRO A 209 13.15 -6.27 -20.75
CA PRO A 209 12.62 -4.97 -21.16
C PRO A 209 12.64 -4.74 -22.69
N TYR A 210 13.40 -5.55 -23.43
CA TYR A 210 13.52 -5.46 -24.89
C TYR A 210 12.72 -6.55 -25.63
N SER A 211 11.94 -7.34 -24.89
CA SER A 211 11.04 -8.34 -25.47
C SER A 211 9.73 -7.70 -25.92
N TYR A 212 8.89 -8.49 -26.59
CA TYR A 212 7.54 -8.09 -26.92
C TYR A 212 6.60 -8.48 -25.78
N ALA A 213 6.03 -7.48 -25.10
CA ALA A 213 4.91 -7.71 -24.19
C ALA A 213 3.72 -8.28 -24.97
N LEU A 214 2.84 -9.01 -24.28
CA LEU A 214 1.59 -9.50 -24.89
C LEU A 214 0.80 -8.33 -25.50
N PRO A 215 0.13 -8.54 -26.65
CA PRO A 215 -0.67 -7.49 -27.29
C PRO A 215 -1.63 -6.80 -26.31
N GLY A 216 -1.57 -5.48 -26.26
CA GLY A 216 -2.41 -4.65 -25.37
C GLY A 216 -1.95 -4.56 -23.91
N HIS A 217 -0.94 -5.33 -23.47
CA HIS A 217 -0.45 -5.29 -22.09
C HIS A 217 0.09 -3.90 -21.72
N VAL A 218 1.00 -3.33 -22.53
CA VAL A 218 1.56 -1.99 -22.28
C VAL A 218 0.47 -0.91 -22.33
N ALA A 219 -0.50 -1.02 -23.24
CA ALA A 219 -1.62 -0.07 -23.31
C ALA A 219 -2.47 -0.11 -22.04
N LYS A 220 -2.77 -1.32 -21.53
CA LYS A 220 -3.50 -1.52 -20.27
C LYS A 220 -2.69 -1.02 -19.07
N PHE A 221 -1.37 -1.23 -19.07
CA PHE A 221 -0.48 -0.70 -18.05
C PHE A 221 -0.51 0.83 -18.03
N ASN A 222 -0.32 1.47 -19.18
CA ASN A 222 -0.36 2.94 -19.30
C ASN A 222 -1.68 3.51 -18.78
N LYS A 223 -2.81 2.86 -19.08
CA LYS A 223 -4.12 3.24 -18.55
C LYS A 223 -4.14 3.24 -17.02
N PHE A 224 -3.63 2.19 -16.37
CA PHE A 224 -3.58 2.15 -14.91
C PHE A 224 -2.52 3.06 -14.29
N TYR A 225 -1.41 3.26 -14.98
CA TYR A 225 -0.34 4.16 -14.56
C TYR A 225 -0.78 5.63 -14.57
N GLU A 226 -1.57 6.05 -15.55
CA GLU A 226 -2.16 7.40 -15.53
C GLU A 226 -3.24 7.53 -14.45
N LYS A 227 -4.11 6.52 -14.29
CA LYS A 227 -5.12 6.50 -13.22
C LYS A 227 -4.49 6.52 -11.83
N SER A 228 -3.36 5.83 -11.63
CA SER A 228 -2.69 5.82 -10.34
C SER A 228 -2.19 7.21 -9.97
N LYS A 229 -1.61 7.97 -10.92
CA LYS A 229 -1.15 9.35 -10.68
C LYS A 229 -2.28 10.24 -10.18
N GLU A 230 -3.49 10.07 -10.70
CA GLU A 230 -4.66 10.83 -10.23
C GLU A 230 -4.99 10.53 -8.76
N VAL A 231 -4.91 9.26 -8.37
CA VAL A 231 -5.26 8.82 -7.01
C VAL A 231 -4.13 9.14 -6.02
N THR A 232 -2.86 8.98 -6.41
CA THR A 232 -1.72 9.31 -5.54
C THR A 232 -1.65 10.82 -5.30
N SER A 233 -1.90 11.65 -6.30
CA SER A 233 -1.81 13.11 -6.19
C SER A 233 -2.92 13.74 -5.35
N ARG A 234 -4.08 13.08 -5.21
CA ARG A 234 -5.22 13.56 -4.40
C ARG A 234 -5.04 13.34 -2.89
N ASN A 235 -4.06 12.54 -2.49
CA ASN A 235 -3.85 12.11 -1.11
C ASN A 235 -2.54 12.64 -0.50
N VAL A 236 -1.86 13.57 -1.17
CA VAL A 236 -0.68 14.31 -0.67
C VAL A 236 -1.08 15.69 -0.17
#